data_AF-A0A1W7ACI2-F1
#
_entry.id   AF-A0A1W7ACI2-F1
#
_cell.length_a   1.000
_cell.length_b   1.000
_cell.length_c   1.000
_cell.angle_alpha   90.00
_cell.angle_beta   90.00
_cell.angle_gamma   90.00
#
_symmetry.space_group_name_H-M   'P 1'
#
loop_
_entity.id
_entity.type
_entity.pdbx_description
1 polymer ?
#
loop_
_entity_poly.entity_id
_entity_poly.type
_entity_poly.pdbx_seq_one_letter_code
_entity_poly.pdbx_strand_id
1 'polypeptide(L)'
;MIGYVPLDDLLSMTLKEWELMIKGARHRRLDALGDLRLQAVMHARMSNGNDIKDINRKLEKERALINQTEGSYELDQKKKKWERKQIRKIQDAAMQKWIDERNKANRKE
;
A
#
# COMPACT_ATOMS: atom_id res chain seq x y z
N MET A 1 7.84 15.51 11.59
CA MET A 1 6.68 16.21 12.17
C MET A 1 6.57 17.58 11.49
N ILE A 2 5.38 18.07 11.13
CA ILE A 2 5.23 19.51 10.83
C ILE A 2 5.29 20.14 12.22
N GLY A 3 6.33 20.93 12.51
CA GLY A 3 6.37 21.71 13.75
C GLY A 3 5.15 22.63 13.79
N TYR A 4 4.73 23.04 14.98
CA TYR A 4 3.61 23.97 15.11
C TYR A 4 3.85 25.22 14.25
N VAL A 5 2.90 25.52 13.34
CA VAL A 5 2.89 26.75 12.55
C VAL A 5 1.73 27.60 13.08
N PRO A 6 1.98 28.83 13.57
CA PRO A 6 0.93 29.75 13.99
C PRO A 6 -0.10 29.98 12.88
N LEU A 7 -1.37 30.15 13.28
CA LEU A 7 -2.48 30.31 12.34
C LEU A 7 -2.30 31.54 11.44
N ASP A 8 -1.76 32.63 11.99
CA ASP A 8 -1.54 33.88 11.26
C ASP A 8 -0.53 33.71 10.11
N ASP A 9 0.56 32.95 10.37
CA ASP A 9 1.54 32.59 9.35
C ASP A 9 0.89 31.71 8.27
N LEU A 10 0.04 30.77 8.68
CA LEU A 10 -0.69 29.85 7.80
C LEU A 10 -1.64 30.58 6.83
N LEU A 11 -2.27 31.66 7.31
CA LEU A 11 -3.19 32.50 6.56
C LEU A 11 -2.46 33.49 5.63
N SER A 12 -1.22 33.84 5.96
CA SER A 12 -0.37 34.71 5.15
C SER A 12 0.37 33.99 4.02
N MET A 13 0.41 32.65 4.04
CA MET A 13 1.10 31.85 3.02
C MET A 13 0.39 31.87 1.67
N THR A 14 1.19 32.03 0.62
CA THR A 14 0.76 31.79 -0.76
C THR A 14 0.51 30.31 -1.00
N LEU A 15 -0.31 29.98 -2.01
CA LEU A 15 -0.61 28.59 -2.40
C LEU A 15 0.67 27.76 -2.64
N LYS A 16 1.70 28.39 -3.22
CA LYS A 16 2.99 27.74 -3.51
C LYS A 16 3.77 27.40 -2.23
N GLU A 17 3.74 28.28 -1.23
CA GLU A 17 4.38 28.05 0.08
C GLU A 17 3.67 26.93 0.84
N TRP A 18 2.34 26.89 0.76
CA TRP A 18 1.53 25.80 1.28
C TRP A 18 1.90 24.44 0.66
N GLU A 19 2.02 24.39 -0.66
CA GLU A 19 2.45 23.17 -1.35
C GLU A 19 3.86 22.74 -0.94
N LEU A 20 4.80 23.67 -0.84
CA LEU A 20 6.18 23.39 -0.43
C LEU A 20 6.24 22.91 1.01
N MET A 21 5.44 23.48 1.90
CA MET A 21 5.35 23.06 3.30
C MET A 21 4.83 21.62 3.41
N ILE A 22 3.74 21.28 2.70
CA ILE A 22 3.19 19.93 2.68
C ILE A 22 4.19 18.95 2.05
N LYS A 23 4.83 19.31 0.92
CA LYS A 23 5.85 18.47 0.27
C LYS A 23 7.04 18.22 1.21
N GLY A 24 7.57 19.26 1.83
CA GLY A 24 8.67 19.16 2.80
C GLY A 24 8.31 18.33 4.03
N ALA A 25 7.06 18.43 4.51
CA ALA A 25 6.56 17.58 5.59
C ALA A 25 6.52 16.09 5.23
N ARG A 26 6.11 15.79 3.98
CA ARG A 26 6.08 14.43 3.45
C ARG A 26 7.50 13.88 3.25
N HIS A 27 8.45 14.67 2.76
CA HIS A 27 9.86 14.29 2.68
C HIS A 27 10.46 13.99 4.06
N ARG A 28 10.21 14.83 5.08
CA ARG A 28 10.67 14.55 6.45
C ARG A 28 10.07 13.28 7.06
N ARG A 29 8.83 12.93 6.72
CA ARG A 29 8.24 11.63 7.12
C ARG A 29 8.92 10.47 6.39
N LEU A 30 9.25 10.64 5.12
CA LEU A 30 9.98 9.65 4.33
C LEU A 30 11.38 9.39 4.88
N ASP A 31 12.11 10.45 5.24
CA ASP A 31 13.45 10.33 5.79
C ASP A 31 13.42 9.58 7.13
N ALA A 32 12.51 9.95 8.04
CA ALA A 32 12.32 9.24 9.31
C ALA A 32 11.95 7.76 9.13
N LEU A 33 11.17 7.43 8.10
CA LEU A 33 10.84 6.04 7.75
C LEU A 33 12.01 5.30 7.09
N GLY A 34 12.86 6.02 6.34
CA GLY A 34 14.13 5.51 5.81
C GLY A 34 15.08 5.12 6.92
N ASP A 35 15.20 5.97 7.94
CA ASP A 35 15.99 5.71 9.14
C ASP A 35 15.45 4.52 9.93
N LEU A 36 14.12 4.45 10.13
CA LEU A 36 13.47 3.30 10.76
C LEU A 36 13.67 2.00 9.97
N ARG A 37 13.66 2.06 8.62
CA ARG A 37 13.96 0.91 7.77
C ARG A 37 15.39 0.44 7.94
N LEU A 38 16.35 1.38 7.97
CA LEU A 38 17.75 1.07 8.16
C LEU A 38 17.98 0.39 9.52
N GLN A 39 17.39 0.96 10.57
CA GLN A 39 17.40 0.39 11.92
C GLN A 39 16.75 -1.00 11.97
N ALA A 40 15.62 -1.19 11.27
CA ALA A 40 14.93 -2.47 11.19
C ALA A 40 15.72 -3.54 10.42
N VAL A 41 16.38 -3.18 9.33
CA VAL A 41 17.26 -4.09 8.57
C VAL A 41 18.47 -4.46 9.41
N MET A 42 19.06 -3.50 10.13
CA MET A 42 20.13 -3.75 11.09
C MET A 42 19.66 -4.69 12.21
N HIS A 43 18.50 -4.43 12.82
CA HIS A 43 17.91 -5.28 13.86
C HIS A 43 17.59 -6.69 13.36
N ALA A 44 17.00 -6.82 12.17
CA ALA A 44 16.63 -8.12 11.63
C ALA A 44 17.83 -8.95 11.19
N ARG A 45 18.94 -8.30 10.80
CA ARG A 45 20.23 -8.97 10.59
C ARG A 45 20.83 -9.48 11.91
N MET A 46 20.48 -8.83 13.03
CA MET A 46 20.84 -9.29 14.38
C MET A 46 19.83 -10.29 14.99
N SER A 47 18.58 -10.36 14.50
CA SER A 47 17.48 -11.16 15.10
C SER A 47 16.95 -12.33 14.25
N ASN A 48 17.69 -12.78 13.23
CA ASN A 48 17.27 -13.86 12.32
C ASN A 48 15.93 -13.62 11.56
N GLY A 49 15.61 -12.36 11.24
CA GLY A 49 14.66 -12.04 10.16
C GLY A 49 13.14 -12.03 10.48
N ASN A 50 12.72 -12.23 11.73
CA ASN A 50 11.29 -12.32 12.06
C ASN A 50 10.49 -11.01 11.91
N ASP A 51 11.12 -9.83 12.05
CA ASP A 51 10.40 -8.53 12.08
C ASP A 51 10.40 -7.73 10.76
N ILE A 52 11.00 -8.25 9.69
CA ILE A 52 11.18 -7.50 8.42
C ILE A 52 9.85 -7.29 7.68
N LYS A 53 8.93 -8.26 7.75
CA LYS A 53 7.72 -8.29 6.92
C LYS A 53 6.74 -7.15 7.27
N ASP A 54 6.49 -6.93 8.55
CA ASP A 54 5.57 -5.87 8.99
C ASP A 54 6.12 -4.48 8.71
N ILE A 55 7.44 -4.32 8.80
CA ILE A 55 8.13 -3.06 8.53
C ILE A 55 8.10 -2.75 7.02
N ASN A 56 8.36 -3.75 6.18
CA ASN A 56 8.21 -3.61 4.72
C ASN A 56 6.77 -3.25 4.33
N ARG A 57 5.77 -3.85 4.97
CA ARG A 57 4.35 -3.54 4.71
C ARG A 57 3.99 -2.11 5.10
N LYS A 58 4.51 -1.60 6.23
CA LYS A 58 4.35 -0.20 6.63
C LYS A 58 5.03 0.75 5.63
N LEU A 59 6.23 0.43 5.17
CA LEU A 59 6.94 1.21 4.14
C LEU A 59 6.20 1.28 2.80
N GLU A 60 5.66 0.16 2.32
CA GLU A 60 4.89 0.16 1.07
C GLU A 60 3.61 0.99 1.18
N LYS A 61 2.92 0.91 2.34
CA LYS A 61 1.74 1.73 2.61
C LYS A 61 2.09 3.23 2.57
N GLU A 62 3.11 3.65 3.32
CA GLU A 62 3.55 5.05 3.35
C GLU A 62 4.03 5.53 1.98
N ARG A 63 4.74 4.68 1.22
CA ARG A 63 5.16 4.99 -0.17
C ARG A 63 3.99 5.25 -1.10
N ALA A 64 2.93 4.46 -0.99
CA ALA A 64 1.73 4.65 -1.78
C ALA A 64 0.98 5.93 -1.39
N LEU A 65 1.01 6.31 -0.11
CA LEU A 65 0.42 7.54 0.43
C LEU A 65 1.18 8.84 0.06
N ILE A 66 2.40 8.75 -0.45
CA ILE A 66 3.13 9.93 -0.97
C ILE A 66 2.42 10.50 -2.19
N ASN A 67 1.96 9.61 -3.08
CA ASN A 67 1.36 9.94 -4.37
C ASN A 67 -0.18 10.02 -4.30
N GLN A 68 -0.80 9.60 -3.19
CA GLN A 68 -2.24 9.48 -3.03
C GLN A 68 -2.68 9.88 -1.61
N THR A 69 -3.85 10.53 -1.47
CA THR A 69 -4.47 10.74 -0.14
C THR A 69 -4.90 9.40 0.47
N GLU A 70 -4.99 9.31 1.81
CA GLU A 70 -5.37 8.07 2.52
C GLU A 70 -6.64 7.42 1.96
N GLY A 71 -7.66 8.22 1.65
CA GLY A 71 -8.90 7.73 1.03
C GLY A 71 -8.69 7.10 -0.35
N SER A 72 -7.75 7.60 -1.14
CA SER A 72 -7.42 7.06 -2.47
C SER A 72 -6.68 5.71 -2.37
N TYR A 73 -5.75 5.57 -1.42
CA TYR A 73 -5.04 4.31 -1.21
C TYR A 73 -5.99 3.19 -0.75
N GLU A 74 -6.89 3.49 0.20
CA GLU A 74 -7.88 2.51 0.66
C GLU A 74 -8.88 2.12 -0.42
N LEU A 75 -9.31 3.07 -1.26
CA LEU A 75 -10.14 2.82 -2.43
C LEU A 75 -9.43 1.92 -3.44
N ASP A 76 -8.16 2.17 -3.75
CA ASP A 76 -7.39 1.35 -4.69
C ASP A 76 -7.18 -0.07 -4.16
N GLN A 77 -6.92 -0.23 -2.85
CA GLN A 77 -6.84 -1.54 -2.22
C GLN A 77 -8.18 -2.29 -2.25
N LYS A 78 -9.29 -1.61 -1.98
CA LYS A 78 -10.63 -2.21 -2.09
C LYS A 78 -10.94 -2.63 -3.53
N LYS A 79 -10.59 -1.80 -4.51
CA LYS A 79 -10.74 -2.10 -5.95
C LYS A 79 -9.94 -3.33 -6.35
N LYS A 80 -8.64 -3.38 -6.00
CA LYS A 80 -7.77 -4.55 -6.26
C LYS A 80 -8.30 -5.82 -5.60
N LYS A 81 -8.82 -5.73 -4.37
CA LYS A 81 -9.42 -6.88 -3.68
C LYS A 81 -10.67 -7.38 -4.39
N TRP A 82 -11.51 -6.47 -4.88
CA TRP A 82 -12.71 -6.81 -5.65
C TRP A 82 -12.36 -7.45 -6.99
N GLU A 83 -11.40 -6.88 -7.73
CA GLU A 83 -10.92 -7.42 -9.02
C GLU A 83 -10.38 -8.85 -8.85
N ARG A 84 -9.55 -9.10 -7.83
CA ARG A 84 -9.06 -10.45 -7.51
C ARG A 84 -10.19 -11.43 -7.22
N LYS A 85 -11.27 -10.98 -6.56
CA LYS A 85 -12.44 -11.82 -6.27
C LYS A 85 -13.19 -12.18 -7.55
N GLN A 86 -13.32 -11.24 -8.50
CA GLN A 86 -13.97 -11.52 -9.79
C GLN A 86 -13.13 -12.48 -10.65
N ILE A 87 -11.81 -12.28 -10.70
CA ILE A 87 -10.90 -13.18 -11.42
C ILE A 87 -11.02 -14.61 -10.89
N ARG A 88 -11.02 -14.80 -9.56
CA ARG A 88 -11.21 -16.14 -8.97
C ARG A 88 -12.52 -16.79 -9.38
N LYS A 89 -13.64 -16.05 -9.35
CA LYS A 89 -14.94 -16.60 -9.79
C LYS A 89 -14.91 -17.08 -11.23
N ILE A 90 -14.25 -16.34 -12.12
CA ILE A 90 -14.11 -16.71 -13.53
C ILE A 90 -13.26 -17.99 -13.66
N GLN A 91 -12.15 -18.06 -12.91
CA GLN A 91 -11.29 -19.24 -12.87
C GLN A 91 -12.03 -20.47 -12.34
N ASP A 92 -12.80 -20.32 -11.26
CA ASP A 92 -13.59 -21.39 -10.66
C ASP A 92 -14.68 -21.88 -11.62
N ALA A 93 -15.37 -20.97 -12.31
CA ALA A 93 -16.38 -21.32 -13.32
C ALA A 93 -15.76 -22.04 -14.53
N ALA A 94 -14.59 -21.59 -15.00
CA ALA A 94 -13.87 -22.24 -16.09
C ALA A 94 -13.39 -23.65 -15.69
N MET A 95 -12.87 -23.79 -14.47
CA MET A 95 -12.46 -25.08 -13.90
C MET A 95 -13.67 -26.04 -13.79
N GLN A 96 -14.79 -25.55 -13.26
CA GLN A 96 -16.00 -26.37 -13.12
C GLN A 96 -16.51 -26.84 -14.50
N LYS A 97 -16.52 -25.95 -15.50
CA LYS A 97 -16.89 -26.30 -16.86
C LYS A 97 -15.99 -27.40 -17.43
N TRP A 98 -14.68 -27.31 -17.22
CA TRP A 98 -13.73 -28.34 -17.65
C TRP A 98 -13.98 -29.69 -16.94
N ILE A 99 -14.25 -29.68 -15.63
CA ILE A 99 -14.61 -30.89 -14.87
C ILE A 99 -15.88 -31.52 -15.44
N ASP A 100 -16.90 -30.71 -15.71
CA ASP A 100 -18.18 -31.18 -16.22
C ASP A 100 -18.04 -31.79 -17.63
N GLU A 101 -17.22 -31.17 -18.50
CA GLU A 101 -16.89 -31.70 -19.83
C GLU A 101 -16.13 -33.01 -19.75
N ARG A 102 -15.13 -33.12 -18.87
CA ARG A 102 -14.37 -34.34 -18.63
C ARG A 102 -15.25 -35.47 -18.10
N ASN A 103 -16.14 -35.17 -17.15
CA ASN A 103 -17.07 -36.14 -16.60
C ASN A 103 -18.12 -36.60 -17.61
N LYS A 104 -18.52 -35.73 -18.56
CA LYS A 104 -19.40 -36.11 -19.67
C LYS A 104 -18.70 -37.02 -20.67
N ALA A 105 -17.42 -36.79 -20.96
CA ALA A 105 -16.63 -37.67 -21.82
C ALA A 105 -16.50 -39.08 -21.22
N ASN A 106 -16.14 -39.18 -19.93
CA ASN A 106 -16.00 -40.46 -19.23
C ASN A 106 -17.30 -41.26 -19.04
N ARG A 107 -18.49 -40.66 -19.22
CA ARG A 107 -19.79 -41.35 -19.14
C ARG A 107 -20.30 -41.87 -20.48
N LYS A 108 -19.63 -41.52 -21.58
CA LYS A 108 -19.98 -41.93 -22.94
C LYS A 108 -19.13 -43.10 -23.45
N GLU A 109 -18.04 -43.42 -22.76
CA GLU A 109 -17.32 -44.71 -22.85
C GLU A 109 -18.00 -45.75 -21.95
#